data_AF-A0A183N1L2-F1
#
_entry.id   AF-A0A183N1L2-F1
#
_cell.length_a   1.000
_cell.length_b   1.000
_cell.length_c   1.000
_cell.angle_alpha   90.00
_cell.angle_beta   90.00
_cell.angle_gamma   90.00
#
_symmetry.space_group_name_H-M   'P 1'
#
loop_
_entity.id
_entity.type
_entity.pdbx_description
1 polymer ?
#
loop_
_entity_poly.entity_id
_entity_poly.type
_entity_poly.pdbx_seq_one_letter_code
_entity_poly.pdbx_strand_id
1 'polypeptide(L)'
;MQLDDLDFADDLALLSQTQQQMHEKTISVTEASATTFTYLGNVIDEHSGCDTDVRVGIGKARAAYLQLKNIWNSKQLSTNTKVRNFNTNVKTVLLYGAETWRATKVIMQKIQVFINSCLRKILRIRWPDTISNNQLWERTNQIPVEEEIRKKCWKWIEHILRKAHNCVTRQALTWNPQGQRKRGRPKNTRRREMEIDMRKINKNWMELEKNAEDRVGWRMLVGVLFSIETNNRK
;
A
#
# COMPACT_ATOMS: atom_id res chain seq x y z
N MET A 1 -16.80 15.21 14.78
CA MET A 1 -17.10 14.16 13.79
C MET A 1 -15.96 13.17 13.85
N GLN A 2 -16.09 12.15 14.70
CA GLN A 2 -15.12 11.07 14.79
C GLN A 2 -15.30 10.20 13.55
N LEU A 3 -14.25 10.12 12.74
CA LEU A 3 -14.17 9.17 11.64
C LEU A 3 -13.74 7.83 12.26
N ASP A 4 -14.72 6.95 12.43
CA ASP A 4 -14.47 5.54 12.66
C ASP A 4 -13.94 4.95 11.34
N ASP A 5 -12.64 5.13 11.11
CA ASP A 5 -11.89 4.43 10.08
C ASP A 5 -11.72 2.97 10.57
N LEU A 6 -12.75 2.15 10.34
CA LEU A 6 -12.71 0.70 10.52
C LEU A 6 -11.78 0.08 9.46
N ASP A 7 -10.68 -0.51 9.93
CA ASP A 7 -9.65 -1.16 9.11
C ASP A 7 -10.16 -2.49 8.53
N PHE A 8 -9.82 -2.79 7.27
CA PHE A 8 -10.00 -4.09 6.60
C PHE A 8 -9.48 -5.30 7.40
N ALA A 9 -8.52 -5.08 8.32
CA ALA A 9 -7.98 -6.11 9.21
C ALA A 9 -8.89 -6.39 10.42
N ASP A 10 -9.68 -5.42 10.86
CA ASP A 10 -10.62 -5.58 11.98
C ASP A 10 -11.88 -6.34 11.53
N ASP A 11 -12.29 -6.22 10.26
CA ASP A 11 -13.39 -7.01 9.70
C ASP A 11 -13.07 -8.52 9.55
N LEU A 12 -11.82 -8.86 9.25
CA LEU A 12 -11.33 -10.24 9.28
C LEU A 12 -11.15 -10.76 10.73
N ALA A 13 -10.77 -9.88 11.66
CA ALA A 13 -10.66 -10.20 13.08
C ALA A 13 -12.04 -10.42 13.73
N LEU A 14 -13.08 -9.73 13.26
CA LEU A 14 -14.47 -9.93 13.68
C LEU A 14 -14.99 -11.34 13.38
N LEU A 15 -14.40 -12.05 12.41
CA LEU A 15 -14.80 -13.40 12.05
C LEU A 15 -14.05 -14.49 12.82
N SER A 16 -12.97 -14.21 13.54
CA SER A 16 -12.17 -15.26 14.17
C SER A 16 -11.51 -14.77 15.45
N GLN A 17 -11.95 -15.29 16.60
CA GLN A 17 -11.48 -14.88 17.92
C GLN A 17 -10.19 -15.61 18.35
N THR A 18 -9.81 -16.70 17.68
CA THR A 18 -8.62 -17.50 18.03
C THR A 18 -7.78 -17.92 16.83
N GLN A 19 -6.51 -18.27 17.07
CA GLN A 19 -5.60 -18.82 16.04
C GLN A 19 -6.11 -20.13 15.44
N GLN A 20 -6.81 -20.94 16.22
CA GLN A 20 -7.41 -22.21 15.79
C GLN A 20 -8.56 -21.97 14.82
N GLN A 21 -9.45 -21.01 15.13
CA GLN A 21 -10.51 -20.59 14.21
C GLN A 21 -9.96 -19.98 12.90
N MET A 22 -8.82 -19.28 12.96
CA MET A 22 -8.16 -18.79 11.75
C MET A 22 -7.63 -19.95 10.90
N HIS A 23 -7.06 -20.99 11.51
CA HIS A 23 -6.55 -22.16 10.81
C HIS A 23 -7.70 -22.95 10.14
N GLU A 24 -8.76 -23.24 10.88
CA GLU A 24 -9.95 -23.94 10.38
C GLU A 24 -10.66 -23.15 9.27
N LYS A 25 -10.81 -21.82 9.42
CA LYS A 25 -11.38 -20.97 8.36
C LYS A 25 -10.48 -20.81 7.15
N THR A 26 -9.16 -20.81 7.33
CA THR A 26 -8.23 -20.80 6.19
C THR A 26 -8.36 -22.10 5.40
N ILE A 27 -8.56 -23.23 6.07
CA ILE A 27 -8.80 -24.54 5.44
C ILE A 27 -10.18 -24.56 4.76
N SER A 28 -11.24 -24.08 5.42
CA SER A 28 -12.58 -24.05 4.84
C SER A 28 -12.70 -23.09 3.65
N VAL A 29 -12.02 -21.93 3.67
CA VAL A 29 -11.96 -21.00 2.54
C VAL A 29 -11.16 -21.58 1.38
N THR A 30 -10.16 -22.43 1.65
CA THR A 30 -9.50 -23.18 0.57
C THR A 30 -10.34 -24.32 -0.02
N GLU A 31 -11.36 -24.81 0.71
CA GLU A 31 -12.27 -25.86 0.25
C GLU A 31 -13.53 -25.32 -0.45
N ALA A 32 -13.98 -24.11 -0.10
CA ALA A 32 -15.10 -23.44 -0.75
C ALA A 32 -14.65 -22.67 -2.01
N SER A 33 -14.41 -23.39 -3.10
CA SER A 33 -14.15 -22.82 -4.43
C SER A 33 -15.41 -22.14 -5.01
N ALA A 34 -15.59 -20.84 -4.72
CA ALA A 34 -16.56 -19.98 -5.39
C ALA A 34 -15.85 -18.94 -6.26
N THR A 35 -16.32 -18.81 -7.50
CA THR A 35 -15.66 -18.23 -8.68
C THR A 35 -15.64 -16.69 -8.74
N THR A 36 -15.06 -16.01 -7.74
CA THR A 36 -14.94 -14.53 -7.61
C THR A 36 -16.02 -13.92 -6.70
N PHE A 37 -15.59 -13.20 -5.67
CA PHE A 37 -16.47 -12.41 -4.80
C PHE A 37 -15.94 -10.98 -4.60
N THR A 38 -16.83 -9.99 -4.54
CA THR A 38 -16.47 -8.58 -4.31
C THR A 38 -16.71 -8.23 -2.84
N TYR A 39 -15.65 -7.90 -2.10
CA TYR A 39 -15.73 -7.49 -0.71
C TYR A 39 -15.12 -6.09 -0.53
N LEU A 40 -15.90 -5.15 0.01
CA LEU A 40 -15.50 -3.75 0.25
C LEU A 40 -14.84 -3.06 -0.97
N GLY A 41 -15.23 -3.48 -2.18
CA GLY A 41 -14.72 -2.93 -3.43
C GLY A 41 -13.43 -3.55 -3.96
N ASN A 42 -12.89 -4.59 -3.32
CA ASN A 42 -11.80 -5.45 -3.81
C ASN A 42 -12.36 -6.77 -4.35
N VAL A 43 -11.74 -7.31 -5.39
CA VAL A 43 -12.16 -8.53 -6.08
C VAL A 43 -11.28 -9.68 -5.63
N ILE A 44 -11.84 -10.58 -4.82
CA ILE A 44 -11.16 -11.77 -4.35
C ILE A 44 -11.46 -12.90 -5.34
N ASP A 45 -10.46 -13.25 -6.16
CA ASP A 45 -10.50 -14.33 -7.16
C ASP A 45 -9.71 -15.56 -6.66
N GLU A 46 -10.03 -16.74 -7.16
CA GLU A 46 -9.40 -18.05 -6.86
C GLU A 46 -7.90 -18.04 -7.21
N HIS A 47 -7.48 -17.18 -8.15
CA HIS A 47 -6.07 -16.94 -8.46
C HIS A 47 -5.38 -15.93 -7.52
N SER A 48 -6.07 -15.34 -6.54
CA SER A 48 -5.54 -14.44 -5.50
C SER A 48 -4.60 -13.35 -6.05
N GLY A 49 -4.93 -12.84 -7.25
CA GLY A 49 -4.07 -11.95 -8.01
C GLY A 49 -4.29 -10.48 -7.65
N CYS A 50 -3.31 -9.87 -6.97
CA CYS A 50 -3.20 -8.42 -6.75
C CYS A 50 -3.36 -7.58 -8.05
N ASP A 51 -3.14 -8.18 -9.22
CA ASP A 51 -3.31 -7.53 -10.52
C ASP A 51 -4.77 -7.12 -10.81
N THR A 52 -5.75 -7.93 -10.39
CA THR A 52 -7.18 -7.64 -10.59
C THR A 52 -7.59 -6.43 -9.75
N ASP A 53 -7.23 -6.42 -8.46
CA ASP A 53 -7.49 -5.30 -7.56
C ASP A 53 -6.86 -4.00 -8.05
N VAL A 54 -5.60 -4.07 -8.48
CA VAL A 54 -4.86 -2.91 -9.02
C VAL A 54 -5.53 -2.39 -10.30
N ARG A 55 -5.98 -3.30 -11.17
CA ARG A 55 -6.68 -2.93 -12.41
C ARG A 55 -8.00 -2.22 -12.10
N VAL A 56 -8.79 -2.74 -11.16
CA VAL A 56 -10.05 -2.11 -10.71
C VAL A 56 -9.76 -0.75 -10.07
N GLY A 57 -8.74 -0.66 -9.21
CA GLY A 57 -8.29 0.60 -8.59
C GLY A 57 -7.89 1.65 -9.62
N ILE A 58 -7.12 1.27 -10.65
CA ILE A 58 -6.77 2.16 -11.77
C ILE A 58 -8.02 2.62 -12.52
N GLY A 59 -9.00 1.74 -12.75
CA GLY A 59 -10.27 2.09 -13.38
C GLY A 59 -11.04 3.16 -12.60
N LYS A 60 -11.21 2.95 -11.28
CA LYS A 60 -11.86 3.89 -10.37
C LYS A 60 -11.12 5.23 -10.29
N ALA A 61 -9.80 5.20 -10.13
CA ALA A 61 -8.97 6.39 -10.08
C ALA A 61 -9.00 7.18 -11.41
N ARG A 62 -9.05 6.48 -12.55
CA ARG A 62 -9.22 7.11 -13.86
C ARG A 62 -10.56 7.82 -13.97
N ALA A 63 -11.65 7.20 -13.51
CA ALA A 63 -12.96 7.84 -13.49
C ALA A 63 -12.96 9.10 -12.62
N ALA A 64 -12.41 9.03 -11.40
CA ALA A 64 -12.25 10.19 -10.50
C ALA A 64 -11.41 11.30 -11.16
N TYR A 65 -10.31 10.95 -11.84
CA TYR A 65 -9.50 11.92 -12.57
C TYR A 65 -10.29 12.62 -13.68
N LEU A 66 -11.09 11.87 -14.46
CA LEU A 66 -11.88 12.44 -15.56
C LEU A 66 -13.01 13.35 -15.07
N GLN A 67 -13.62 13.06 -13.92
CA GLN A 67 -14.63 13.92 -13.30
C GLN A 67 -14.07 15.32 -12.98
N LEU A 68 -12.78 15.41 -12.64
CA LEU A 68 -12.10 16.65 -12.30
C LEU A 68 -11.46 17.35 -13.53
N LYS A 69 -11.88 17.01 -14.76
CA LYS A 69 -11.31 17.57 -16.01
C LYS A 69 -11.22 19.10 -16.03
N ASN A 70 -12.21 19.78 -15.46
CA ASN A 70 -12.27 21.25 -15.44
C ASN A 70 -11.17 21.84 -14.54
N ILE A 71 -10.83 21.16 -13.45
CA ILE A 71 -9.73 21.55 -12.55
C ILE A 71 -8.39 21.46 -13.27
N TRP A 72 -8.15 20.36 -14.00
CA TRP A 72 -6.90 20.17 -14.75
C TRP A 72 -6.73 21.20 -15.86
N ASN A 73 -7.82 21.53 -16.54
CA ASN A 73 -7.87 22.48 -17.65
C ASN A 73 -7.87 23.96 -17.21
N SER A 74 -8.24 24.27 -15.96
CA SER A 74 -8.25 25.65 -15.46
C SER A 74 -6.87 26.30 -15.55
N LYS A 75 -6.81 27.55 -16.04
CA LYS A 75 -5.59 28.37 -16.03
C LYS A 75 -5.42 29.16 -14.73
N GLN A 76 -6.50 29.34 -13.96
CA GLN A 76 -6.51 30.11 -12.72
C GLN A 76 -5.91 29.33 -11.55
N LEU A 77 -5.99 28.00 -11.60
CA LEU A 77 -5.46 27.14 -10.53
C LEU A 77 -3.97 26.90 -10.72
N SER A 78 -3.20 27.12 -9.65
CA SER A 78 -1.79 26.78 -9.59
C SER A 78 -1.57 25.27 -9.78
N THR A 79 -0.39 24.91 -10.27
CA THR A 79 0.04 23.51 -10.37
C THR A 79 -0.01 22.81 -9.01
N ASN A 80 0.42 23.46 -7.94
CA ASN A 80 0.42 22.89 -6.59
C ASN A 80 -0.99 22.57 -6.10
N THR A 81 -1.96 23.45 -6.36
CA THR A 81 -3.37 23.21 -6.03
C THR A 81 -3.91 22.01 -6.81
N LYS A 82 -3.55 21.85 -8.09
CA LYS A 82 -3.96 20.70 -8.89
C LYS A 82 -3.33 19.40 -8.39
N VAL A 83 -2.03 19.40 -8.07
CA VAL A 83 -1.36 18.23 -7.49
C VAL A 83 -1.99 17.85 -6.15
N ARG A 84 -2.35 18.82 -5.30
CA ARG A 84 -3.07 18.56 -4.05
C ARG A 84 -4.41 17.88 -4.31
N ASN A 85 -5.21 18.40 -5.25
CA ASN A 85 -6.48 17.79 -5.64
C ASN A 85 -6.31 16.38 -6.20
N PHE A 86 -5.25 16.14 -6.98
CA PHE A 86 -4.91 14.80 -7.47
C PHE A 86 -4.60 13.85 -6.32
N ASN A 87 -3.77 14.26 -5.37
CA ASN A 87 -3.41 13.45 -4.20
C ASN A 87 -4.64 13.11 -3.37
N THR A 88 -5.53 14.08 -3.12
CA THR A 88 -6.72 13.90 -2.27
C THR A 88 -7.82 13.06 -2.91
N ASN A 89 -8.07 13.18 -4.22
CA ASN A 89 -9.25 12.57 -4.85
C ASN A 89 -8.92 11.38 -5.76
N VAL A 90 -7.74 11.35 -6.37
CA VAL A 90 -7.36 10.31 -7.34
C VAL A 90 -6.40 9.32 -6.71
N LYS A 91 -5.34 9.81 -6.07
CA LYS A 91 -4.30 8.97 -5.49
C LYS A 91 -4.80 8.17 -4.28
N THR A 92 -5.68 8.74 -3.47
CA THR A 92 -6.38 8.06 -2.37
C THR A 92 -7.19 6.86 -2.86
N VAL A 93 -8.01 7.04 -3.90
CA VAL A 93 -8.82 5.98 -4.52
C VAL A 93 -7.91 4.90 -5.13
N LEU A 94 -6.84 5.31 -5.81
CA LEU A 94 -5.90 4.39 -6.43
C LEU A 94 -5.17 3.53 -5.40
N LEU A 95 -4.73 4.14 -4.29
CA LEU A 95 -3.93 3.49 -3.26
C LEU A 95 -4.76 3.06 -2.05
N TYR A 96 -6.06 2.87 -2.24
CA TYR A 96 -6.96 2.35 -1.22
C TYR A 96 -6.68 0.86 -1.03
N GLY A 97 -6.48 0.44 0.22
CA GLY A 97 -6.11 -0.93 0.55
C GLY A 97 -4.73 -1.35 0.03
N ALA A 98 -3.89 -0.41 -0.41
CA ALA A 98 -2.55 -0.74 -0.86
C ALA A 98 -1.67 -1.33 0.26
N GLU A 99 -2.05 -1.12 1.54
CA GLU A 99 -1.42 -1.78 2.67
C GLU A 99 -1.55 -3.29 2.62
N THR A 100 -2.48 -3.89 1.86
CA THR A 100 -2.74 -5.35 1.80
C THR A 100 -2.28 -6.02 0.50
N TRP A 101 -1.82 -5.25 -0.48
CA TRP A 101 -1.32 -5.73 -1.77
C TRP A 101 -0.01 -6.54 -1.70
N ARG A 102 0.10 -7.58 -2.51
CA ARG A 102 1.40 -8.24 -2.75
C ARG A 102 2.18 -7.41 -3.76
N ALA A 103 3.16 -6.65 -3.27
CA ALA A 103 3.92 -5.65 -4.01
C ALA A 103 4.90 -6.30 -5.01
N THR A 104 4.44 -6.67 -6.21
CA THR A 104 5.36 -7.04 -7.28
C THR A 104 5.89 -5.80 -7.98
N LYS A 105 7.16 -5.84 -8.45
CA LYS A 105 7.74 -4.75 -9.24
C LYS A 105 6.87 -4.37 -10.44
N VAL A 106 6.25 -5.37 -11.08
CA VAL A 106 5.35 -5.18 -12.23
C VAL A 106 4.12 -4.36 -11.84
N ILE A 107 3.46 -4.70 -10.72
CA ILE A 107 2.29 -3.98 -10.23
C ILE A 107 2.66 -2.53 -9.86
N MET A 108 3.77 -2.35 -9.16
CA MET A 108 4.26 -1.02 -8.78
C MET A 108 4.54 -0.15 -10.02
N GLN A 109 5.15 -0.73 -11.05
CA GLN A 109 5.40 -0.05 -12.32
C GLN A 109 4.09 0.36 -13.02
N LYS A 110 3.09 -0.52 -13.08
CA LYS A 110 1.77 -0.19 -13.67
C LYS A 110 1.13 1.01 -12.99
N ILE A 111 1.12 1.03 -11.65
CA ILE A 111 0.58 2.13 -10.86
C ILE A 111 1.38 3.42 -11.09
N GLN A 112 2.73 3.32 -11.08
CA GLN A 112 3.61 4.46 -11.31
C GLN A 112 3.40 5.08 -12.70
N VAL A 113 3.23 4.27 -13.73
CA VAL A 113 2.95 4.74 -15.10
C VAL A 113 1.64 5.54 -15.14
N PHE A 114 0.58 5.05 -14.48
CA PHE A 114 -0.68 5.78 -14.39
C PHE A 114 -0.53 7.12 -13.66
N ILE A 115 0.12 7.15 -12.50
CA ILE A 115 0.37 8.38 -11.73
C ILE A 115 1.18 9.38 -12.57
N ASN A 116 2.28 8.93 -13.16
CA ASN A 116 3.15 9.80 -13.96
C ASN A 116 2.43 10.35 -15.20
N SER A 117 1.54 9.57 -15.82
CA SER A 117 0.69 10.06 -16.91
C SER A 117 -0.22 11.20 -16.46
N CYS A 118 -0.87 11.06 -15.29
CA CYS A 118 -1.73 12.10 -14.72
C CYS A 118 -0.93 13.37 -14.38
N LEU A 119 0.23 13.23 -13.74
CA LEU A 119 1.09 14.35 -13.37
C LEU A 119 1.61 15.11 -14.60
N ARG A 120 2.02 14.41 -15.66
CA ARG A 120 2.44 15.06 -16.92
C ARG A 120 1.33 15.90 -17.54
N LYS A 121 0.09 15.38 -17.53
CA LYS A 121 -1.09 16.13 -17.99
C LYS A 121 -1.39 17.35 -17.14
N ILE A 122 -1.25 17.25 -15.81
CA ILE A 122 -1.41 18.38 -14.88
C ILE A 122 -0.37 19.48 -15.17
N LEU A 123 0.88 19.10 -15.43
CA LEU A 123 1.96 19.99 -15.84
C LEU A 123 1.84 20.50 -17.29
N ARG A 124 0.84 20.04 -18.05
CA ARG A 124 0.61 20.38 -19.46
C ARG A 124 1.80 20.08 -20.38
N ILE A 125 2.58 19.06 -20.05
CA ILE A 125 3.67 18.61 -20.92
C ILE A 125 3.06 17.93 -22.13
N ARG A 126 3.34 18.48 -23.31
CA ARG A 126 2.90 17.98 -24.61
C ARG A 126 4.13 17.66 -25.43
N TRP A 127 3.99 16.73 -26.37
CA TRP A 127 5.01 16.56 -27.39
C TRP A 127 5.22 17.91 -28.13
N PRO A 128 6.47 18.33 -28.42
CA PRO A 128 7.74 17.60 -28.33
C PRO A 128 8.47 17.70 -26.97
N ASP A 129 7.91 18.40 -25.98
CA ASP A 129 8.53 18.57 -24.67
C ASP A 129 8.69 17.23 -23.94
N THR A 130 9.92 16.87 -23.62
CA THR A 130 10.25 15.64 -22.89
C THR A 130 10.91 15.98 -21.57
N ILE A 131 10.44 15.37 -20.48
CA ILE A 131 11.05 15.49 -19.15
C ILE A 131 11.32 14.12 -18.55
N SER A 132 12.37 14.04 -17.73
CA SER A 132 12.69 12.84 -16.95
C SER A 132 11.64 12.60 -15.86
N ASN A 133 11.51 11.35 -15.39
CA ASN A 133 10.64 11.02 -14.25
C ASN A 133 11.10 11.73 -12.97
N ASN A 134 12.42 11.89 -12.77
CA ASN A 134 12.97 12.58 -11.60
C ASN A 134 12.55 14.06 -11.58
N GLN A 135 12.66 14.75 -12.72
CA GLN A 135 12.24 16.15 -12.83
C GLN A 135 10.72 16.30 -12.67
N LEU A 136 9.93 15.33 -13.14
CA LEU A 136 8.48 15.30 -12.92
C LEU A 136 8.15 15.26 -11.42
N TRP A 137 8.84 14.40 -10.67
CA TRP A 137 8.63 14.22 -9.23
C TRP A 137 9.09 15.44 -8.43
N GLU A 138 10.23 16.03 -8.79
CA GLU A 138 10.74 17.26 -8.18
C GLU A 138 9.77 18.44 -8.37
N ARG A 139 9.30 18.68 -9.60
CA ARG A 139 8.34 19.76 -9.90
C ARG A 139 6.99 19.60 -9.21
N THR A 140 6.60 18.37 -8.89
CA THR A 140 5.30 18.07 -8.26
C THR A 140 5.42 17.78 -6.76
N ASN A 141 6.64 17.82 -6.21
CA ASN A 141 6.96 17.39 -4.85
C ASN A 141 6.35 16.01 -4.52
N GLN A 142 6.48 15.06 -5.44
CA GLN A 142 5.98 13.70 -5.33
C GLN A 142 7.13 12.72 -5.10
N ILE A 143 6.83 11.59 -4.45
CA ILE A 143 7.74 10.46 -4.31
C ILE A 143 7.29 9.29 -5.17
N PRO A 144 8.18 8.34 -5.51
CA PRO A 144 7.80 7.10 -6.17
C PRO A 144 6.72 6.36 -5.38
N VAL A 145 5.76 5.76 -6.08
CA VAL A 145 4.59 5.12 -5.47
C VAL A 145 4.97 3.94 -4.57
N GLU A 146 6.06 3.25 -4.91
CA GLU A 146 6.60 2.17 -4.10
C GLU A 146 6.96 2.65 -2.69
N GLU A 147 7.61 3.81 -2.58
CA GLU A 147 7.99 4.38 -1.30
C GLU A 147 6.75 4.81 -0.49
N GLU A 148 5.74 5.36 -1.16
CA GLU A 148 4.49 5.76 -0.51
C GLU A 148 3.71 4.56 0.04
N ILE A 149 3.55 3.51 -0.77
CA ILE A 149 2.90 2.26 -0.33
C ILE A 149 3.68 1.66 0.83
N ARG A 150 5.00 1.65 0.76
CA ARG A 150 5.83 1.14 1.85
C ARG A 150 5.68 1.98 3.12
N LYS A 151 5.61 3.32 3.04
CA LYS A 151 5.31 4.20 4.18
C LYS A 151 3.96 3.87 4.80
N LYS A 152 2.92 3.65 3.99
CA LYS A 152 1.60 3.20 4.47
C LYS A 152 1.69 1.85 5.19
N CYS A 153 2.43 0.89 4.63
CA CYS A 153 2.66 -0.41 5.27
C CYS A 153 3.32 -0.26 6.64
N TRP A 154 4.39 0.55 6.75
CA TRP A 154 5.05 0.81 8.02
C TRP A 154 4.14 1.52 9.02
N LYS A 155 3.30 2.46 8.59
CA LYS A 155 2.27 3.08 9.45
C LYS A 155 1.24 2.07 9.95
N TRP A 156 0.81 1.14 9.10
CA TRP A 156 -0.11 0.06 9.47
C TRP A 156 0.52 -0.91 10.49
N ILE A 157 1.80 -1.25 10.31
CA ILE A 157 2.56 -2.07 11.27
C ILE A 157 2.65 -1.38 12.63
N GLU A 158 2.94 -0.08 12.66
CA GLU A 158 2.95 0.71 13.90
C GLU A 158 1.62 0.60 14.64
N HIS A 159 0.50 0.63 13.91
CA HIS A 159 -0.83 0.48 14.48
C HIS A 159 -1.03 -0.91 15.07
N ILE A 160 -0.64 -1.98 14.35
CA ILE A 160 -0.74 -3.36 14.82
C ILE A 160 0.11 -3.60 16.06
N LEU A 161 1.36 -3.14 16.07
CA LEU A 161 2.28 -3.34 17.19
C LEU A 161 1.78 -2.67 18.47
N ARG A 162 0.97 -1.62 18.35
CA ARG A 162 0.31 -0.95 19.49
C ARG A 162 -0.99 -1.61 19.96
N LYS A 163 -1.62 -2.51 19.16
CA LYS A 163 -2.80 -3.28 19.63
C LYS A 163 -2.37 -4.29 20.70
N ALA A 164 -3.26 -4.73 21.58
CA ALA A 164 -2.92 -5.68 22.65
C ALA A 164 -2.31 -6.99 22.09
N HIS A 165 -1.42 -7.65 22.86
CA HIS A 165 -0.72 -8.88 22.44
C HIS A 165 -1.65 -10.06 22.09
N ASN A 166 -2.85 -10.08 22.69
CA ASN A 166 -3.88 -11.08 22.42
C ASN A 166 -4.71 -10.77 21.15
N CYS A 167 -4.53 -9.60 20.52
CA CYS A 167 -5.26 -9.24 19.33
C CYS A 167 -4.82 -10.11 18.15
N VAL A 168 -5.81 -10.66 17.43
CA VAL A 168 -5.62 -11.60 16.32
C VAL A 168 -4.73 -11.00 15.22
N THR A 169 -4.88 -9.71 14.94
CA THR A 169 -4.07 -8.99 13.94
C THR A 169 -2.59 -8.87 14.36
N ARG A 170 -2.30 -8.69 15.65
CA ARG A 170 -0.94 -8.69 16.20
C ARG A 170 -0.30 -10.08 16.19
N GLN A 171 -1.08 -11.11 16.53
CA GLN A 171 -0.64 -12.50 16.43
C GLN A 171 -0.40 -12.94 14.98
N ALA A 172 -1.25 -12.54 14.05
CA ALA A 172 -1.12 -12.86 12.63
C ALA A 172 0.17 -12.26 12.02
N LEU A 173 0.64 -11.12 12.53
CA LEU A 173 1.90 -10.50 12.07
C LEU A 173 3.12 -11.39 12.37
N THR A 174 3.14 -12.04 13.54
CA THR A 174 4.23 -12.92 13.98
C THR A 174 4.02 -14.38 13.62
N TRP A 175 2.82 -14.74 13.15
CA TRP A 175 2.48 -16.11 12.78
C TRP A 175 3.30 -16.58 11.57
N ASN A 176 3.99 -17.71 11.75
CA ASN A 176 4.62 -18.46 10.67
C ASN A 176 3.78 -19.73 10.43
N PRO A 177 3.04 -19.85 9.31
CA PRO A 177 2.24 -21.04 9.05
C PRO A 177 3.18 -22.24 8.88
N GLN A 178 2.98 -23.26 9.73
CA GLN A 178 3.73 -24.52 9.68
C GLN A 178 3.31 -25.32 8.44
N GLY A 179 4.29 -25.83 7.68
CA GLY A 179 4.04 -26.67 6.50
C GLY A 179 5.03 -26.44 5.34
N GLN A 180 5.21 -27.47 4.51
CA GLN A 180 6.03 -27.39 3.30
C GLN A 180 5.34 -26.54 2.23
N ARG A 181 6.09 -25.57 1.67
CA ARG A 181 5.55 -24.71 0.60
C ARG A 181 5.54 -25.47 -0.73
N LYS A 182 4.41 -25.41 -1.46
CA LYS A 182 4.33 -25.93 -2.82
C LYS A 182 5.41 -25.28 -3.71
N ARG A 183 6.11 -26.11 -4.50
CA ARG A 183 7.12 -25.67 -5.48
C ARG A 183 6.46 -24.70 -6.48
N GLY A 184 7.10 -23.55 -6.74
CA GLY A 184 6.59 -22.50 -7.63
C GLY A 184 5.88 -21.32 -6.94
N ARG A 185 5.52 -21.43 -5.65
CA ARG A 185 4.93 -20.29 -4.91
C ARG A 185 5.97 -19.16 -4.72
N PRO A 186 5.67 -17.90 -5.05
CA PRO A 186 6.60 -16.78 -4.87
C PRO A 186 7.12 -16.70 -3.43
N LYS A 187 8.44 -16.47 -3.28
CA LYS A 187 9.14 -16.47 -1.98
C LYS A 187 8.82 -15.26 -1.08
N ASN A 188 8.07 -14.28 -1.58
CA ASN A 188 7.90 -12.98 -0.94
C ASN A 188 6.64 -12.99 -0.05
N THR A 189 6.84 -13.19 1.25
CA THR A 189 5.85 -12.82 2.26
C THR A 189 6.14 -11.39 2.72
N ARG A 190 5.10 -10.61 3.04
CA ARG A 190 5.23 -9.22 3.54
C ARG A 190 6.16 -9.12 4.74
N ARG A 191 6.11 -10.10 5.63
CA ARG A 191 7.08 -10.26 6.73
C ARG A 191 8.54 -10.28 6.26
N ARG A 192 8.86 -10.94 5.15
CA ARG A 192 10.23 -11.00 4.61
C ARG A 192 10.66 -9.68 3.98
N GLU A 193 9.77 -8.98 3.28
CA GLU A 193 10.04 -7.63 2.77
C GLU A 193 10.32 -6.67 3.92
N MET A 194 9.52 -6.75 4.98
CA MET A 194 9.74 -6.01 6.21
C MET A 194 11.04 -6.40 6.91
N GLU A 195 11.36 -7.70 7.05
CA GLU A 195 12.63 -8.16 7.61
C GLU A 195 13.84 -7.69 6.78
N ILE A 196 13.71 -7.58 5.45
CA ILE A 196 14.74 -6.98 4.60
C ILE A 196 14.94 -5.51 4.98
N ASP A 197 13.86 -4.74 5.12
CA ASP A 197 13.92 -3.34 5.50
C ASP A 197 14.46 -3.15 6.92
N MET A 198 14.05 -3.99 7.87
CA MET A 198 14.56 -4.01 9.25
C MET A 198 16.07 -4.30 9.29
N ARG A 199 16.55 -5.21 8.45
CA ARG A 199 18.00 -5.48 8.32
C ARG A 199 18.76 -4.24 7.83
N LYS A 200 18.18 -3.41 6.97
CA LYS A 200 18.83 -2.17 6.49
C LYS A 200 19.03 -1.14 7.60
N ILE A 201 18.13 -1.10 8.59
CA ILE A 201 18.23 -0.20 9.75
C ILE A 201 18.83 -0.88 10.99
N ASN A 202 19.36 -2.10 10.83
CA ASN A 202 19.94 -2.93 11.90
C ASN A 202 19.03 -3.05 13.12
N LYS A 203 17.73 -3.31 12.90
CA LYS A 203 16.73 -3.49 13.96
C LYS A 203 16.18 -4.91 13.99
N ASN A 204 15.89 -5.39 15.20
CA ASN A 204 15.16 -6.63 15.44
C ASN A 204 13.69 -6.34 15.80
N TRP A 205 12.87 -7.39 15.90
CA TRP A 205 11.44 -7.26 16.20
C TRP A 205 11.14 -6.68 17.58
N MET A 206 11.95 -7.03 18.60
CA MET A 206 11.76 -6.50 19.97
C MET A 206 12.02 -5.00 20.05
N GLU A 207 13.09 -4.53 19.41
CA GLU A 207 13.41 -3.11 19.33
C GLU A 207 12.36 -2.34 18.52
N LEU A 208 11.83 -2.95 17.47
CA LEU A 208 10.78 -2.34 16.66
C LEU A 208 9.47 -2.21 17.44
N GLU A 209 9.10 -3.23 18.20
CA GLU A 209 7.93 -3.24 19.08
C GLU A 209 8.03 -2.14 20.15
N LYS A 210 9.20 -2.02 20.81
CA LYS A 210 9.48 -0.94 21.77
C LYS A 210 9.40 0.45 21.12
N ASN A 211 9.93 0.60 19.90
CA ASN A 211 9.88 1.87 19.18
C ASN A 211 8.48 2.22 18.66
N ALA A 212 7.58 1.24 18.47
CA ALA A 212 6.22 1.49 18.02
C ALA A 212 5.37 2.20 19.08
N GLU A 213 5.72 2.08 20.36
CA GLU A 213 5.08 2.82 21.46
C GLU A 213 5.40 4.32 21.42
N ASP A 214 6.62 4.68 21.02
CA ASP A 214 7.04 6.06 20.81
C ASP A 214 6.72 6.53 19.38
N ARG A 215 5.65 7.31 19.22
CA ARG A 215 5.28 7.90 17.92
C ARG A 215 6.34 8.79 17.29
N VAL A 216 7.23 9.41 18.08
CA VAL A 216 8.29 10.27 17.57
C VAL A 216 9.47 9.41 17.12
N GLY A 217 9.92 8.49 17.97
CA GLY A 217 10.93 7.49 17.65
C GLY A 217 10.57 6.66 16.40
N TRP A 218 9.31 6.25 16.27
CA TRP A 218 8.83 5.57 15.07
C TRP A 218 8.95 6.41 13.81
N ARG A 219 8.50 7.68 13.86
CA ARG A 219 8.61 8.60 12.72
C ARG A 219 10.06 8.83 12.30
N MET A 220 10.97 8.93 13.27
CA MET A 220 12.41 9.04 13.00
C MET A 220 12.97 7.79 12.34
N LEU A 221 12.65 6.61 12.88
CA LEU A 221 13.09 5.32 12.34
C LEU A 221 12.62 5.11 10.90
N VAL A 222 11.33 5.36 10.66
CA VAL A 222 10.75 5.29 9.31
C VAL A 222 11.40 6.33 8.40
N GLY A 223 11.63 7.55 8.88
CA GLY A 223 12.35 8.58 8.15
C GLY A 223 13.74 8.12 7.69
N VAL A 224 14.54 7.56 8.61
CA VAL A 224 15.89 7.02 8.32
C VAL A 224 15.84 5.91 7.27
N LEU A 225 14.92 4.96 7.39
CA LEU A 225 14.76 3.87 6.43
C LEU A 225 14.56 4.39 5.00
N PHE A 226 13.67 5.38 4.83
CA PHE A 226 13.37 5.96 3.52
C PHE A 226 14.48 6.89 3.01
N SER A 227 15.21 7.59 3.88
CA SER A 227 16.37 8.40 3.50
C SER A 227 17.53 7.54 2.95
N ILE A 228 17.83 6.41 3.60
CA ILE A 228 18.86 5.46 3.13
C ILE A 228 18.54 4.97 1.71
N GLU A 229 17.27 4.70 1.43
CA GLU A 229 16.87 4.19 0.13
C GLU A 229 16.92 5.24 -0.98
N THR A 230 16.62 6.50 -0.66
CA THR A 230 16.77 7.60 -1.62
C THR A 230 18.23 7.86 -2.01
N ASN A 231 19.18 7.67 -1.08
CA ASN A 231 20.61 7.83 -1.35
C ASN A 231 21.19 6.71 -2.22
N ASN A 232 20.69 5.47 -2.09
CA ASN A 232 21.12 4.34 -2.91
C ASN A 232 20.58 4.36 -4.35
N ARG A 233 19.71 5.33 -4.69
CA ARG A 233 19.13 5.51 -6.04
C ARG A 233 19.77 6.66 -6.83
N LYS A 234 20.63 7.46 -6.20
CA LYS A 234 21.47 8.48 -6.86
C LYS A 234 22.77 7.87 -7.30
#